data_AF-A0A951FXE4-F1
#
_entry.id   AF-A0A951FXE4-F1
#
_cell.length_a   1.000
_cell.length_b   1.000
_cell.length_c   1.000
_cell.angle_alpha   90.00
_cell.angle_beta   90.00
_cell.angle_gamma   90.00
#
_symmetry.space_group_name_H-M   'P 1'
#
loop_
_entity.id
_entity.type
_entity.pdbx_description
1 polymer ?
#
loop_
_entity_poly.entity_id
_entity_poly.type
_entity_poly.pdbx_seq_one_letter_code
_entity_poly.pdbx_strand_id
1 'polypeptide(L)'
;MSIIAIIVIVAVVALVLGALFLVRFGRRAKVKKRELELRRRRKRVIEEHHQEAERRERKADEAELRARIAEQEARRERAEARVREEMAARHERGMADHELVEEHERERFAGTSAVTDTEGDADRERSTAYVEGRRSAEEPARLEDFRTGRRDGTST
;
A
#
# COMPACT_ATOMS: atom_id res chain seq x y z
N MET A 1 -39.67 70.89 49.23
CA MET A 1 -38.76 69.74 49.02
C MET A 1 -37.46 70.26 48.42
N SER A 2 -36.35 70.21 49.16
CA SER A 2 -35.05 70.73 48.68
C SER A 2 -34.49 69.87 47.54
N ILE A 3 -33.91 70.49 46.51
CA ILE A 3 -33.30 69.82 45.34
C ILE A 3 -32.32 68.69 45.74
N ILE A 4 -31.58 68.89 46.83
CA ILE A 4 -30.66 67.90 47.40
C ILE A 4 -31.39 66.59 47.74
N ALA A 5 -32.60 66.65 48.30
CA ALA A 5 -33.38 65.47 48.63
C ALA A 5 -33.81 64.69 47.37
N ILE A 6 -34.13 65.39 46.28
CA ILE A 6 -34.48 64.76 45.00
C ILE A 6 -33.27 64.01 44.42
N ILE A 7 -32.10 64.64 44.43
CA ILE A 7 -30.86 64.02 43.93
C ILE A 7 -30.50 62.77 44.73
N VAL A 8 -30.61 62.82 46.05
CA VAL A 8 -30.35 61.67 46.92
C VAL A 8 -31.33 60.53 46.61
N ILE A 9 -32.62 60.82 46.45
CA ILE A 9 -33.62 59.79 46.10
C ILE A 9 -33.29 59.16 44.74
N VAL A 10 -32.98 59.97 43.73
CA VAL A 10 -32.63 59.45 42.39
C VAL A 10 -31.37 58.60 42.44
N ALA A 11 -30.34 59.02 43.19
CA ALA A 11 -29.10 58.25 43.33
C ALA A 11 -29.34 56.89 44.02
N VAL A 12 -30.18 56.87 45.07
CA VAL A 12 -30.55 55.63 45.77
C VAL A 12 -31.34 54.70 44.84
N VAL A 13 -32.32 55.23 44.10
CA VAL A 13 -33.11 54.45 43.13
C VAL A 13 -32.21 53.89 42.03
N ALA A 14 -31.28 54.68 41.49
CA ALA A 14 -30.34 54.24 40.47
C ALA A 14 -29.42 53.12 41.00
N LEU A 15 -28.92 53.23 42.23
CA LEU A 15 -28.12 52.18 42.88
C LEU A 15 -28.90 50.87 43.06
N VAL A 16 -30.15 50.96 43.53
CA VAL A 16 -31.02 49.78 43.74
C VAL A 16 -31.33 49.10 42.41
N LEU A 17 -31.65 49.88 41.36
CA LEU A 17 -31.90 49.35 40.02
C LEU A 17 -30.63 48.72 39.41
N GLY A 18 -29.47 49.34 39.60
CA GLY A 18 -28.18 48.80 39.15
C GLY A 18 -27.84 47.46 39.81
N ALA A 19 -28.03 47.35 41.12
CA ALA A 19 -27.81 46.11 41.86
C ALA A 19 -28.73 44.96 41.39
N LEU A 20 -30.02 45.26 41.16
CA LEU A 20 -30.99 44.29 40.63
C LEU A 20 -30.60 43.76 39.25
N PHE A 21 -30.11 44.64 38.36
CA PHE A 21 -29.63 44.24 37.03
C PHE A 21 -28.45 43.27 37.12
N LEU A 22 -27.46 43.53 37.97
CA LEU A 22 -26.29 42.66 38.15
C LEU A 22 -26.69 41.26 38.66
N VAL A 23 -27.58 41.18 39.64
CA VAL A 23 -28.07 39.90 40.18
C VAL A 23 -28.82 39.08 39.12
N ARG A 24 -29.64 39.75 38.28
CA ARG A 24 -30.42 39.10 37.23
C ARG A 24 -29.52 38.50 36.13
N PHE A 25 -28.49 39.22 35.71
CA PHE A 25 -27.57 38.77 34.65
C PHE A 25 -26.58 37.70 35.13
N GLY A 26 -26.12 37.77 36.38
CA GLY A 26 -25.18 36.80 36.94
C GLY A 26 -25.69 35.35 36.94
N ARG A 27 -27.01 35.15 37.07
CA ARG A 27 -27.63 33.80 37.04
C ARG A 27 -27.51 33.12 35.67
N ARG A 28 -27.68 33.87 34.58
CA ARG A 28 -27.57 33.33 33.20
C ARG A 28 -26.13 32.99 32.83
N ALA A 29 -25.16 33.77 33.32
CA ALA A 29 -23.74 33.53 33.09
C ALA A 29 -23.26 32.21 33.74
N LYS A 30 -23.77 31.86 34.92
CA LYS A 30 -23.43 30.60 35.60
C LYS A 30 -23.90 29.37 34.82
N VAL A 31 -25.09 29.40 34.22
CA VAL A 31 -25.61 28.30 33.39
C VAL A 31 -24.77 28.13 32.12
N LYS A 32 -24.48 29.24 31.41
CA LYS A 32 -23.62 29.20 30.22
C LYS A 32 -22.23 28.64 30.50
N LYS A 33 -21.62 28.99 31.64
CA LYS A 33 -20.31 28.43 32.04
C LYS A 33 -20.37 26.90 32.21
N ARG A 34 -21.43 26.39 32.86
CA ARG A 34 -21.64 24.95 33.05
C ARG A 34 -21.88 24.22 31.74
N GLU A 35 -22.65 24.80 30.82
CA GLU A 35 -22.86 24.23 29.48
C GLU A 35 -21.57 24.19 28.65
N LEU A 36 -20.76 25.25 28.71
CA LEU A 36 -19.45 25.29 28.06
C LEU A 36 -18.51 24.22 28.62
N GLU A 37 -18.50 24.02 29.93
CA GLU A 37 -17.70 22.98 30.57
C GLU A 37 -18.14 21.58 30.13
N LEU A 38 -19.45 21.30 30.10
CA LEU A 38 -19.98 20.05 29.58
C LEU A 38 -19.62 19.83 28.10
N ARG A 39 -19.74 20.86 27.27
CA ARG A 39 -19.32 20.78 25.85
C ARG A 39 -17.83 20.50 25.71
N ARG A 40 -16.98 21.14 26.52
CA ARG A 40 -15.53 20.89 26.51
C ARG A 40 -15.20 19.46 26.92
N ARG A 41 -15.85 18.94 27.96
CA ARG A 41 -15.68 17.53 28.40
C ARG A 41 -16.11 16.56 27.31
N ARG A 42 -17.26 16.77 26.65
CA ARG A 42 -17.71 15.93 25.53
C ARG A 42 -16.70 15.94 24.38
N LYS A 43 -16.24 17.13 23.98
CA LYS A 43 -15.24 17.25 22.90
C LYS A 43 -13.97 16.48 23.24
N ARG A 44 -13.45 16.61 24.47
CA ARG A 44 -12.26 15.88 24.90
C ARG A 44 -12.46 14.36 24.81
N VAL A 45 -13.57 13.83 25.31
CA VAL A 45 -13.86 12.39 25.26
C VAL A 45 -14.00 11.89 23.81
N ILE A 46 -14.70 12.65 22.96
CA ILE A 46 -14.83 12.31 21.53
C ILE A 46 -13.46 12.28 20.86
N GLU A 47 -12.62 13.28 21.14
CA GLU A 47 -11.29 13.40 20.56
C GLU A 47 -10.35 12.29 21.06
N GLU A 48 -10.43 11.93 22.34
CA GLU A 48 -9.72 10.76 22.90
C GLU A 48 -10.13 9.46 22.21
N HIS A 49 -11.44 9.23 22.01
CA HIS A 49 -11.91 8.05 21.29
C HIS A 49 -11.50 8.04 19.82
N HIS A 50 -11.52 9.19 19.14
CA HIS A 50 -11.03 9.28 17.76
C HIS A 50 -9.54 8.97 17.67
N GLN A 51 -8.73 9.53 18.56
CA GLN A 51 -7.29 9.26 18.60
C GLN A 51 -7.00 7.79 18.95
N GLU A 52 -7.78 7.19 19.85
CA GLU A 52 -7.63 5.77 20.19
C GLU A 52 -8.02 4.86 19.02
N ALA A 53 -9.11 5.19 18.32
CA ALA A 53 -9.55 4.47 17.13
C ALA A 53 -8.49 4.57 16.01
N GLU A 54 -8.00 5.77 15.71
CA GLU A 54 -6.96 5.99 14.69
C GLU A 54 -5.66 5.26 15.04
N ARG A 55 -5.25 5.24 16.31
CA ARG A 55 -4.09 4.46 16.76
C ARG A 55 -4.30 2.96 16.60
N ARG A 56 -5.51 2.46 16.85
CA ARG A 56 -5.83 1.04 16.64
C ARG A 56 -5.87 0.67 15.17
N GLU A 57 -6.44 1.52 14.33
CA GLU A 57 -6.50 1.38 12.87
C GLU A 57 -5.08 1.28 12.29
N ARG A 58 -4.21 2.27 12.58
CA ARG A 58 -2.81 2.24 12.12
C ARG A 58 -2.06 0.98 12.54
N LYS A 59 -2.28 0.51 13.77
CA LYS A 59 -1.67 -0.75 14.25
C LYS A 59 -2.21 -1.98 13.52
N ALA A 60 -3.50 -1.99 13.19
CA ALA A 60 -4.11 -3.06 12.41
C ALA A 60 -3.54 -3.07 10.98
N ASP A 61 -3.41 -1.92 10.34
CA ASP A 61 -2.82 -1.78 9.00
C ASP A 61 -1.37 -2.26 8.98
N GLU A 62 -0.56 -1.85 9.97
CA GLU A 62 0.82 -2.32 10.11
C GLU A 62 0.89 -3.84 10.28
N ALA A 63 -0.02 -4.42 11.07
CA ALA A 63 -0.08 -5.86 11.28
C ALA A 63 -0.50 -6.61 10.01
N GLU A 64 -1.48 -6.08 9.26
CA GLU A 64 -1.93 -6.66 7.98
C GLU A 64 -0.80 -6.64 6.94
N LEU A 65 -0.11 -5.50 6.81
CA LEU A 65 1.02 -5.37 5.89
C LEU A 65 2.13 -6.38 6.22
N ARG A 66 2.48 -6.52 7.51
CA ARG A 66 3.46 -7.51 7.96
C ARG A 66 3.01 -8.94 7.67
N ALA A 67 1.75 -9.27 7.95
CA ALA A 67 1.20 -10.59 7.68
C ALA A 67 1.25 -10.90 6.17
N ARG A 68 0.94 -9.91 5.32
CA ARG A 68 0.98 -10.07 3.87
C ARG A 68 2.39 -10.31 3.33
N ILE A 69 3.39 -9.62 3.88
CA ILE A 69 4.80 -9.85 3.54
C ILE A 69 5.23 -11.25 3.96
N ALA A 70 4.92 -11.66 5.20
CA ALA A 70 5.24 -12.99 5.70
C ALA A 70 4.57 -14.10 4.88
N GLU A 71 3.33 -13.89 4.44
CA GLU A 71 2.64 -14.84 3.57
C GLU A 71 3.31 -14.96 2.20
N GLN A 72 3.72 -13.83 1.60
CA GLN A 72 4.44 -13.84 0.33
C GLN A 72 5.79 -14.55 0.45
N GLU A 73 6.52 -14.32 1.54
CA GLU A 73 7.79 -14.98 1.82
C GLU A 73 7.60 -16.49 1.99
N ALA A 74 6.61 -16.92 2.76
CA ALA A 74 6.28 -18.34 2.91
C ALA A 74 5.84 -18.98 1.58
N ARG A 75 5.11 -18.26 0.72
CA ARG A 75 4.75 -18.73 -0.63
C ARG A 75 5.98 -18.90 -1.50
N ARG A 76 6.92 -17.95 -1.45
CA ARG A 76 8.19 -18.02 -2.18
C ARG A 76 9.03 -19.20 -1.71
N GLU A 77 9.18 -19.39 -0.41
CA GLU A 77 9.96 -20.51 0.14
C GLU A 77 9.37 -21.87 -0.27
N ARG A 78 8.04 -22.01 -0.24
CA ARG A 78 7.37 -23.22 -0.76
C ARG A 78 7.60 -23.44 -2.25
N ALA A 79 7.63 -22.36 -3.05
CA ALA A 79 7.92 -22.47 -4.48
C ALA A 79 9.38 -22.89 -4.71
N GLU A 80 10.33 -22.31 -3.97
CA GLU A 80 11.74 -22.69 -4.04
C GLU A 80 11.96 -24.15 -3.61
N ALA A 81 11.26 -24.60 -2.56
CA ALA A 81 11.29 -26.00 -2.13
C ALA A 81 10.78 -26.94 -3.22
N ARG A 82 9.67 -26.60 -3.90
CA ARG A 82 9.15 -27.38 -5.03
C ARG A 82 10.11 -27.45 -6.20
N VAL A 83 10.75 -26.33 -6.56
CA VAL A 83 11.77 -26.32 -7.61
C VAL A 83 12.93 -27.25 -7.26
N ARG A 84 13.40 -27.22 -6.00
CA ARG A 84 14.46 -28.13 -5.55
C ARG A 84 14.02 -29.59 -5.56
N GLU A 85 12.79 -29.89 -5.15
CA GLU A 85 12.21 -31.22 -5.22
C GLU A 85 12.10 -31.72 -6.66
N GLU A 86 11.65 -30.89 -7.59
CA GLU A 86 11.60 -31.21 -9.02
C GLU A 86 13.00 -31.45 -9.60
N MET A 87 13.99 -30.64 -9.21
CA MET A 87 15.39 -30.87 -9.62
C MET A 87 15.91 -32.20 -9.08
N ALA A 88 15.72 -32.47 -7.79
CA ALA A 88 16.10 -33.74 -7.18
C ALA A 88 15.43 -34.94 -7.89
N ALA A 89 14.13 -34.83 -8.20
CA ALA A 89 13.41 -35.85 -8.94
C ALA A 89 13.90 -36.02 -10.39
N ARG A 90 14.44 -34.97 -11.03
CA ARG A 90 15.09 -35.07 -12.35
C ARG A 90 16.43 -35.78 -12.29
N HIS A 91 17.26 -35.48 -11.28
CA HIS A 91 18.50 -36.22 -11.03
C HIS A 91 18.22 -37.70 -10.72
N GLU A 92 17.21 -37.99 -9.90
CA GLU A 92 16.83 -39.39 -9.57
C GLU A 92 16.42 -40.20 -10.81
N ARG A 93 15.80 -39.56 -11.81
CA ARG A 93 15.40 -40.21 -13.07
C ARG A 93 16.52 -40.28 -14.11
N GLY A 94 17.74 -39.86 -13.79
CA GLY A 94 18.87 -39.87 -14.71
C GLY A 94 18.80 -38.81 -15.82
N MET A 95 17.86 -37.86 -15.73
CA MET A 95 17.67 -36.84 -16.78
C MET A 95 18.66 -35.69 -16.68
N ALA A 96 19.46 -35.65 -15.60
CA ALA A 96 20.45 -34.63 -15.31
C ALA A 96 21.84 -35.22 -14.97
N ASP A 97 22.12 -36.46 -15.39
CA ASP A 97 23.39 -37.13 -15.11
C ASP A 97 24.60 -36.39 -15.72
N HIS A 98 24.36 -35.66 -16.81
CA HIS A 98 25.36 -34.82 -17.48
C HIS A 98 25.83 -33.60 -16.65
N GLU A 99 25.08 -33.20 -15.61
CA GLU A 99 25.46 -32.13 -14.67
C GLU A 99 26.30 -32.67 -13.49
N LEU A 100 26.33 -33.99 -13.28
CA LEU A 100 27.10 -34.63 -12.20
C LEU A 100 28.58 -34.86 -12.56
N VAL A 101 28.93 -34.77 -13.85
CA VAL A 101 30.28 -35.03 -14.34
C VAL A 101 30.98 -33.71 -14.61
N GLU A 102 31.98 -33.39 -13.78
CA GLU A 102 32.83 -32.22 -13.99
C GLU A 102 33.62 -32.37 -15.30
N GLU A 103 33.98 -31.25 -15.92
CA GLU A 103 34.60 -31.21 -17.25
C GLU A 103 35.87 -32.08 -17.35
N HIS A 104 36.64 -32.17 -16.26
CA HIS A 104 37.86 -32.96 -16.16
C HIS A 104 37.63 -34.46 -15.89
N GLU A 105 36.41 -34.87 -15.53
CA GLU A 105 36.02 -36.27 -15.31
C GLU A 105 35.29 -36.88 -16.51
N ARG A 106 34.92 -36.07 -17.51
CA ARG A 106 34.17 -36.49 -18.70
C ARG A 106 34.81 -37.65 -19.45
N GLU A 107 36.14 -37.68 -19.58
CA GLU A 107 36.86 -38.79 -20.22
C GLU A 107 36.69 -40.12 -19.48
N ARG A 108 36.54 -40.08 -18.15
CA ARG A 108 36.38 -41.27 -17.30
C ARG A 108 34.97 -41.88 -17.41
N PHE A 109 33.97 -41.05 -17.72
CA PHE A 109 32.57 -41.44 -17.83
C PHE A 109 32.07 -41.53 -19.28
N ALA A 110 32.97 -41.41 -20.27
CA ALA A 110 32.67 -41.57 -21.69
C ALA A 110 32.00 -42.93 -21.98
N GLY A 111 30.88 -42.92 -22.70
CA GLY A 111 30.10 -44.13 -23.01
C GLY A 111 29.04 -44.53 -21.97
N THR A 112 28.85 -43.74 -20.91
CA THR A 112 27.73 -43.89 -19.96
C THR A 112 26.61 -42.90 -20.24
N SER A 113 25.43 -43.07 -19.62
CA SER A 113 24.31 -42.13 -19.76
C SER A 113 24.62 -40.70 -19.30
N ALA A 114 25.72 -40.49 -18.57
CA ALA A 114 26.17 -39.19 -18.10
C ALA A 114 26.91 -38.36 -19.16
N VAL A 115 27.41 -38.99 -20.23
CA VAL A 115 28.10 -38.32 -21.34
C VAL A 115 27.35 -38.68 -22.63
N THR A 116 26.33 -37.89 -22.96
CA THR A 116 25.64 -38.01 -24.25
C THR A 116 26.53 -37.42 -25.34
N ASP A 117 26.95 -38.22 -26.32
CA ASP A 117 27.75 -37.81 -27.49
C ASP A 117 26.94 -36.92 -28.46
N THR A 118 26.36 -35.83 -27.97
CA THR A 118 25.55 -34.88 -28.74
C THR A 118 26.39 -33.69 -29.23
N GLU A 119 27.68 -33.88 -29.51
CA GLU A 119 28.53 -32.83 -30.08
C GLU A 119 28.53 -32.82 -31.62
N GLY A 120 27.71 -33.64 -32.28
CA GLY A 120 27.73 -33.79 -33.74
C GLY A 120 26.75 -32.94 -34.56
N ASP A 121 25.60 -32.51 -34.02
CA ASP A 121 24.47 -32.11 -34.90
C ASP A 121 23.76 -30.80 -34.54
N ALA A 122 24.00 -30.20 -33.36
CA ALA A 122 23.27 -29.00 -32.93
C ALA A 122 23.78 -27.68 -33.56
N ASP A 123 24.97 -27.68 -34.15
CA ASP A 123 25.59 -26.45 -34.68
C ASP A 123 25.13 -26.11 -36.12
N ARG A 124 24.40 -27.03 -36.78
CA ARG A 124 23.91 -26.81 -38.16
C ARG A 124 22.59 -26.03 -38.23
N GLU A 125 21.73 -26.11 -37.22
CA GLU A 125 20.40 -25.49 -37.23
C GLU A 125 20.35 -24.07 -36.66
N ARG A 126 21.33 -23.66 -35.84
CA ARG A 126 21.30 -22.33 -35.19
C ARG A 126 21.67 -21.18 -36.14
N SER A 127 22.34 -21.48 -37.25
CA SER A 127 22.79 -20.47 -38.21
C SER A 127 21.68 -19.99 -39.17
N THR A 128 20.62 -20.76 -39.39
CA THR A 128 19.57 -20.40 -40.35
C THR A 128 18.55 -19.42 -39.76
N ALA A 129 18.12 -19.63 -38.50
CA ALA A 129 17.14 -18.78 -37.84
C ALA A 129 17.65 -17.34 -37.60
N TYR A 130 18.94 -17.15 -37.34
CA TYR A 130 19.53 -15.81 -37.14
C TYR A 130 19.79 -15.07 -38.47
N VAL A 131 20.02 -15.81 -39.57
CA VAL A 131 20.17 -15.24 -40.92
C VAL A 131 18.79 -14.84 -41.49
N GLU A 132 17.74 -15.61 -41.20
CA GLU A 132 16.39 -15.34 -41.68
C GLU A 132 15.75 -14.11 -41.01
N GLY A 133 15.96 -13.93 -39.69
CA GLY A 133 15.46 -12.74 -38.97
C GLY A 133 16.08 -11.41 -39.43
N ARG A 134 17.28 -11.42 -40.02
CA ARG A 134 17.96 -10.20 -40.49
C ARG A 134 17.40 -9.67 -41.81
N ARG A 135 16.84 -10.52 -42.67
CA ARG A 135 16.17 -10.10 -43.91
C ARG A 135 14.82 -9.41 -43.67
N SER A 136 14.13 -9.75 -42.58
CA SER A 136 12.82 -9.17 -42.26
C SER A 136 12.90 -7.76 -41.65
N ALA A 137 14.08 -7.32 -41.21
CA ALA A 137 14.28 -6.00 -40.62
C ALA A 137 14.56 -4.88 -41.66
N GLU A 138 14.70 -5.21 -42.94
CA GLU A 138 14.99 -4.28 -44.05
C GLU A 138 13.75 -3.82 -44.84
N GLU A 139 12.53 -4.18 -44.43
CA GLU A 139 11.28 -3.66 -45.02
C GLU A 139 10.62 -2.58 -44.13
N PRO A 140 10.84 -1.27 -44.39
CA PRO A 140 10.22 -0.18 -43.62
C PRO A 140 8.71 0.02 -43.89
N ALA A 141 8.08 -0.78 -44.75
CA ALA A 141 6.72 -0.51 -45.23
C ALA A 141 5.58 -1.00 -44.29
N ARG A 142 5.87 -1.73 -43.21
CA ARG A 142 4.82 -2.37 -42.37
C ARG A 142 4.49 -1.69 -41.04
N LEU A 143 5.19 -0.62 -40.67
CA LEU A 143 5.03 0.05 -39.37
C LEU A 143 3.98 1.18 -39.34
N GLU A 144 3.48 1.62 -40.50
CA GLU A 144 2.48 2.70 -40.58
C GLU A 144 1.04 2.25 -40.26
N ASP A 145 0.73 0.95 -40.37
CA ASP A 145 -0.66 0.46 -40.27
C ASP A 145 -1.21 0.37 -38.84
N PHE A 146 -0.33 0.37 -37.83
CA PHE A 146 -0.76 0.25 -36.42
C PHE A 146 -1.12 1.59 -35.75
N ARG A 147 -0.82 2.74 -36.38
CA ARG A 147 -1.12 4.06 -35.81
C ARG A 147 -2.49 4.63 -36.23
N THR A 148 -3.10 4.12 -37.29
CA THR A 148 -4.27 4.76 -37.92
C THR A 148 -5.62 4.20 -37.42
N GLY A 149 -5.64 3.08 -36.70
CA GLY A 149 -6.88 2.36 -36.35
C GLY A 149 -7.62 2.76 -35.05
N ARG A 150 -7.27 3.86 -34.36
CA ARG A 150 -7.83 4.16 -33.01
C ARG A 150 -8.49 5.53 -32.84
N ARG A 151 -9.01 6.12 -33.91
CA ARG A 151 -9.90 7.27 -33.86
C ARG A 151 -10.98 7.08 -34.89
N ASP A 152 -12.03 6.35 -34.54
CA ASP A 152 -13.39 6.63 -34.98
C ASP A 152 -14.34 5.78 -34.14
N GLY A 153 -15.09 6.47 -33.30
CA GLY A 153 -16.01 5.91 -32.31
C GLY A 153 -16.79 7.03 -31.63
N THR A 154 -17.26 7.99 -32.42
CA THR A 154 -18.29 8.95 -32.02
C THR A 154 -19.67 8.46 -32.44
N SER A 155 -20.65 8.77 -31.60
CA SER A 155 -22.11 8.75 -31.80
C SER A 155 -22.84 7.44 -31.54
N THR A 156 -23.54 7.37 -30.41
CA THR A 156 -24.96 7.80 -30.34
C THR A 156 -25.39 8.03 -28.89
#